data_AF-A0A2H3B515-F1
#
_entry.id   AF-A0A2H3B515-F1
#
_cell.length_a   1.000
_cell.length_b   1.000
_cell.length_c   1.000
_cell.angle_alpha   90.00
_cell.angle_beta   90.00
_cell.angle_gamma   90.00
#
_symmetry.space_group_name_H-M   'P 1'
#
loop_
_entity.id
_entity.type
_entity.pdbx_description
1 polymer ?
#
loop_
_entity_poly.entity_id
_entity_poly.type
_entity_poly.pdbx_seq_one_letter_code
_entity_poly.pdbx_strand_id
1 'polypeptide(L)'
;LSALLAEGTSNQTYLDAAIESANFIQSHLLNLSNVILDSVSSMSNESCSVDSTVHSYNSGIFIEGLVILADITRSTSTESLY
;
A
#
# COMPACT_ATOMS: atom_id res chain seq x y z
N LEU A 1 -9.19 1.00 0.50
CA LEU A 1 -10.46 1.21 -0.23
C LEU A 1 -10.49 0.53 -1.59
N SER A 2 -9.57 0.81 -2.52
CA SER A 2 -9.60 0.22 -3.87
C SER A 2 -9.63 -1.32 -3.85
N ALA A 3 -8.89 -1.97 -2.95
CA ALA A 3 -8.94 -3.42 -2.78
C ALA A 3 -10.35 -3.93 -2.42
N LEU A 4 -11.02 -3.33 -1.43
CA LEU A 4 -12.42 -3.65 -1.07
C LEU A 4 -13.40 -3.42 -2.23
N LEU A 5 -13.21 -2.33 -2.98
CA LEU A 5 -14.04 -2.07 -4.16
C LEU A 5 -13.79 -3.11 -5.26
N ALA A 6 -12.55 -3.53 -5.47
CA ALA A 6 -12.21 -4.60 -6.41
C ALA A 6 -12.85 -5.93 -5.99
N GLU A 7 -12.78 -6.31 -4.72
CA GLU A 7 -13.42 -7.50 -4.16
C GLU A 7 -14.94 -7.47 -4.36
N GLY A 8 -15.59 -6.40 -3.90
CA GLY A 8 -17.06 -6.31 -3.91
C GLY A 8 -17.68 -6.10 -5.30
N THR A 9 -16.91 -5.62 -6.28
CA THR A 9 -17.45 -5.29 -7.61
C THR A 9 -16.84 -6.10 -8.75
N SER A 10 -15.75 -6.85 -8.50
CA SER A 10 -14.95 -7.51 -9.55
C SER A 10 -14.52 -6.55 -10.68
N ASN A 11 -14.37 -5.26 -10.38
CA ASN A 11 -14.03 -4.24 -11.37
C ASN A 11 -12.51 -4.06 -11.48
N GLN A 12 -11.98 -4.26 -12.69
CA GLN A 12 -10.56 -4.20 -12.99
C GLN A 12 -9.93 -2.84 -12.65
N THR A 13 -10.65 -1.72 -12.83
CA THR A 13 -10.13 -0.39 -12.51
C THR A 13 -9.78 -0.25 -11.02
N TYR A 14 -10.58 -0.83 -10.14
CA TYR A 14 -10.27 -0.81 -8.70
C TYR A 14 -9.14 -1.77 -8.34
N LEU A 15 -9.03 -2.91 -9.05
CA LEU A 15 -7.93 -3.84 -8.87
C LEU A 15 -6.60 -3.19 -9.27
N ASP A 16 -6.54 -2.57 -10.46
CA ASP A 16 -5.36 -1.85 -10.95
C ASP A 16 -4.97 -0.72 -9.98
N ALA A 17 -5.95 0.07 -9.53
CA ALA A 17 -5.70 1.14 -8.56
C ALA A 17 -5.18 0.61 -7.21
N ALA A 18 -5.65 -0.56 -6.75
CA ALA A 18 -5.15 -1.19 -5.52
C ALA A 18 -3.69 -1.65 -5.67
N ILE A 19 -3.36 -2.27 -6.82
CA ILE A 19 -2.00 -2.74 -7.14
C ILE A 19 -1.03 -1.56 -7.21
N GLU A 20 -1.36 -0.52 -7.98
CA GLU A 20 -0.50 0.66 -8.12
C GLU A 20 -0.30 1.39 -6.78
N SER A 21 -1.35 1.51 -5.98
CA SER A 21 -1.25 2.11 -4.64
C SER A 21 -0.34 1.28 -3.72
N ALA A 22 -0.46 -0.05 -3.76
CA ALA A 22 0.37 -0.93 -2.95
C ALA A 22 1.85 -0.85 -3.35
N ASN A 23 2.12 -0.85 -4.66
CA ASN A 23 3.47 -0.71 -5.21
C ASN A 23 4.11 0.64 -4.80
N PHE A 24 3.35 1.74 -4.85
CA PHE A 24 3.84 3.04 -4.43
C PHE A 24 4.23 3.06 -2.95
N ILE A 25 3.34 2.57 -2.07
CA ILE A 25 3.60 2.51 -0.63
C ILE A 25 4.82 1.64 -0.34
N GLN A 26 4.90 0.46 -0.96
CA GLN A 26 6.03 -0.45 -0.76
C GLN A 26 7.36 0.15 -1.27
N SER A 27 7.33 0.90 -2.37
CA SER A 27 8.55 1.46 -2.98
C SER A 27 9.07 2.72 -2.29
N HIS A 28 8.18 3.48 -1.65
CA HIS A 28 8.52 4.83 -1.15
C HIS A 28 8.31 5.03 0.35
N LEU A 29 7.44 4.25 0.98
CA LEU A 29 7.06 4.44 2.38
C LEU A 29 7.41 3.24 3.26
N LEU A 30 7.84 2.10 2.70
CA LEU A 30 8.34 0.98 3.50
C LEU A 30 9.79 1.23 3.90
N ASN A 31 10.06 1.31 5.21
CA ASN A 31 11.42 1.43 5.70
C ASN A 31 12.13 0.06 5.84
N LEU A 32 13.42 0.07 6.18
CA LEU A 32 14.24 -1.15 6.34
C LEU A 32 13.78 -2.08 7.48
N SER A 33 12.88 -1.62 8.36
CA SER A 33 12.26 -2.42 9.42
C SER A 33 10.88 -2.93 9.03
N ASN A 34 10.50 -2.84 7.76
CA ASN A 34 9.18 -3.20 7.23
C ASN A 34 8.02 -2.42 7.87
N VAL A 35 8.26 -1.17 8.26
CA VAL A 35 7.23 -0.27 8.81
C VAL A 35 6.87 0.78 7.77
N ILE A 36 5.56 1.05 7.64
CA ILE A 36 5.04 2.10 6.74
C ILE A 36 5.20 3.47 7.40
N LEU A 37 5.95 4.33 6.73
CA LEU A 37 6.20 5.74 7.06
C LEU A 37 4.99 6.61 6.71
N ASP A 38 5.01 7.87 7.14
CA ASP A 38 3.81 8.71 7.12
C ASP A 38 3.46 9.24 5.73
N SER A 39 4.36 10.00 5.11
CA SER A 39 4.01 10.74 3.90
C SER A 39 5.23 11.09 3.04
N VAL A 40 4.96 11.43 1.77
CA VAL A 40 5.92 12.02 0.84
C VAL A 40 5.52 13.46 0.58
N SER A 41 6.45 14.39 0.78
CA SER A 41 6.19 15.81 0.55
C SER A 41 6.12 16.14 -0.93
N SER A 42 5.09 16.88 -1.34
CA SER A 42 4.99 17.47 -2.68
C SER A 42 5.49 18.91 -2.73
N MET A 43 6.09 19.44 -1.66
CA MET A 43 6.61 20.80 -1.63
C MET A 43 7.82 20.91 -2.56
N SER A 44 7.86 21.98 -3.36
CA SER A 44 8.85 22.15 -4.43
C SER A 44 10.29 22.22 -3.93
N ASN A 45 10.50 22.66 -2.68
CA ASN A 45 11.80 22.73 -2.01
C ASN A 45 12.16 21.45 -1.22
N GLU A 46 11.29 20.44 -1.20
CA GLU A 46 11.47 19.24 -0.38
C GLU A 46 11.68 17.96 -1.22
N SER A 47 11.65 18.06 -2.55
CA SER A 47 12.09 17.02 -3.49
C SER A 47 11.60 15.60 -3.14
N CYS A 48 10.31 15.44 -2.82
CA CYS A 48 9.73 14.15 -2.43
C CYS A 48 10.37 13.55 -1.15
N SER A 49 10.74 14.39 -0.18
CA SER A 49 11.21 13.92 1.12
C SER A 49 10.12 13.11 1.83
N VAL A 50 10.56 12.07 2.56
CA VAL A 50 9.68 11.17 3.29
C VAL A 50 9.66 11.57 4.76
N ASP A 51 8.48 11.75 5.33
CA ASP A 51 8.30 11.91 6.77
C ASP A 51 8.46 10.54 7.46
N SER A 52 9.50 10.41 8.27
CA SER A 52 9.83 9.17 8.99
C SER A 52 8.95 8.89 10.21
N THR A 53 7.97 9.74 10.51
CA THR A 53 7.06 9.54 11.63
C THR A 53 6.31 8.23 11.46
N VAL A 54 6.25 7.44 12.54
CA VAL A 54 5.61 6.14 12.54
C VAL A 54 4.26 6.22 13.25
N HIS A 55 3.21 5.91 12.49
CA HIS A 55 1.88 5.71 13.04
C HIS A 55 1.41 4.27 12.76
N SER A 56 0.94 3.59 13.81
CA SER A 56 0.52 2.19 13.70
C SER A 56 -0.60 1.99 12.68
N TYR A 57 -1.49 2.97 12.52
CA TYR A 57 -2.59 2.89 11.56
C TYR A 57 -2.12 2.85 10.10
N ASN A 58 -0.97 3.45 9.75
CA ASN A 58 -0.43 3.41 8.39
C ASN A 58 -0.11 1.97 7.99
N SER A 59 0.58 1.24 8.88
CA SER A 59 0.89 -0.17 8.65
C SER A 59 -0.38 -1.05 8.73
N GLY A 60 -1.29 -0.77 9.68
CA GLY A 60 -2.53 -1.53 9.83
C GLY A 60 -3.43 -1.49 8.59
N ILE A 61 -3.69 -0.29 8.06
CA ILE A 61 -4.52 -0.10 6.86
C ILE A 61 -3.83 -0.69 5.62
N PHE A 62 -2.51 -0.59 5.53
CA PHE A 62 -1.76 -1.19 4.42
C PHE A 62 -1.86 -2.72 4.43
N ILE A 63 -1.68 -3.35 5.60
CA ILE A 63 -1.83 -4.81 5.77
C ILE A 63 -3.25 -5.25 5.41
N GLU A 64 -4.28 -4.55 5.87
CA GLU A 64 -5.68 -4.84 5.51
C GLU A 64 -5.87 -4.85 3.98
N GLY A 65 -5.38 -3.82 3.29
CA GLY A 65 -5.46 -3.74 1.84
C GLY A 65 -4.72 -4.87 1.12
N LEU A 66 -3.53 -5.24 1.61
CA LEU A 66 -2.73 -6.33 1.04
C LEU A 66 -3.40 -7.70 1.19
N VAL A 67 -4.02 -7.98 2.34
CA VAL A 67 -4.73 -9.25 2.57
C VAL A 67 -5.87 -9.43 1.57
N ILE A 68 -6.66 -8.36 1.34
CA ILE A 68 -7.75 -8.40 0.36
C ILE A 68 -7.19 -8.56 -1.06
N LEU A 69 -6.13 -7.82 -1.39
CA LEU A 69 -5.50 -7.92 -2.71
C LEU A 69 -4.94 -9.33 -2.98
N ALA A 70 -4.37 -9.96 -1.96
CA ALA A 70 -3.90 -11.35 -2.02
C ALA A 70 -5.04 -12.34 -2.32
N ASP A 71 -6.18 -12.18 -1.64
CA ASP A 71 -7.36 -13.02 -1.85
C ASP A 71 -7.92 -12.89 -3.29
N ILE A 72 -8.09 -11.66 -3.78
CA ILE A 72 -8.61 -11.39 -5.13
C ILE A 72 -7.69 -11.96 -6.21
N THR A 73 -6.39 -11.67 -6.11
CA THR A 73 -5.43 -12.02 -7.17
C THR A 73 -5.08 -13.50 -7.19
N ARG A 74 -5.39 -14.24 -6.10
CA ARG A 74 -4.91 -15.61 -5.86
C ARG A 74 -3.42 -15.77 -6.07
N SER A 75 -2.67 -14.67 -5.91
CA SER A 75 -1.25 -14.63 -6.16
C SER A 75 -0.54 -15.13 -4.91
N THR A 76 0.23 -16.20 -5.04
CA THR A 76 1.12 -16.69 -3.96
C THR A 76 2.28 -15.74 -3.68
N SER A 77 2.48 -14.71 -4.52
CA SER A 77 3.50 -13.67 -4.33
C SER A 77 3.22 -12.72 -3.16
N THR A 78 1.99 -12.67 -2.62
CA THR A 78 1.65 -11.90 -1.42
C THR A 78 1.80 -12.71 -0.13
N GLU A 79 2.02 -14.03 -0.20
CA GLU A 79 2.33 -14.86 0.97
C GLU A 79 3.77 -14.67 1.49
N SER A 80 4.65 -14.04 0.70
CA SER A 80 6.04 -13.76 1.12
C SER A 80 6.21 -12.42 1.87
N LEU A 81 5.10 -11.74 2.19
CA LEU A 81 5.09 -10.48 2.96
C LEU A 81 4.85 -10.68 4.47
N TYR A 82 4.90 -11.94 4.95
CA TYR A 82 4.86 -12.31 6.37
C TYR A 82 6.23 -12.80 6.84
#